data_AF-A0A5C7VLU1-F1
#
_entry.id   AF-A0A5C7VLU1-F1
#
_cell.length_a   1.000
_cell.length_b   1.000
_cell.length_c   1.000
_cell.angle_alpha   90.00
_cell.angle_beta   90.00
_cell.angle_gamma   90.00
#
_symmetry.space_group_name_H-M   'P 1'
#
loop_
_entity.id
_entity.type
_entity.pdbx_description
1 polymer ?
#
loop_
_entity_poly.entity_id
_entity_poly.type
_entity_poly.pdbx_seq_one_letter_code
_entity_poly.pdbx_strand_id
1 'polypeptide(L)'
;FNIGYHTAHHLQPRLHWSALPAAHQRIASQIDPRLIERSLLRYALVTLVGGLIWRGARSHSLMQAAPPSQRDSGEPIARSL
;
A
#
# COMPACT_ATOMS: atom_id res chain seq x y z
N PHE A 1 -9.38 7.75 -4.01
CA PHE A 1 -8.03 7.74 -3.41
C PHE A 1 -7.55 6.30 -3.35
N ASN A 2 -6.41 5.99 -3.98
CA ASN A 2 -5.89 4.63 -4.03
C ASN A 2 -4.49 4.62 -3.41
N ILE A 3 -4.36 4.06 -2.22
CA ILE A 3 -3.09 4.01 -1.48
C ILE A 3 -2.04 3.22 -2.25
N GLY A 4 -2.45 2.26 -3.08
CA GLY A 4 -1.54 1.51 -3.93
C GLY A 4 -0.71 2.39 -4.86
N TYR A 5 -1.30 3.45 -5.46
CA TYR A 5 -0.54 4.35 -6.33
C TYR A 5 0.51 5.16 -5.54
N HIS A 6 0.16 5.53 -4.31
CA HIS A 6 1.09 6.19 -3.40
C HIS A 6 2.24 5.24 -3.00
N THR A 7 1.94 3.98 -2.69
CA THR A 7 2.95 2.93 -2.48
C THR A 7 3.85 2.76 -3.70
N ALA A 8 3.28 2.64 -4.91
CA ALA A 8 4.05 2.49 -6.14
C ALA A 8 5.02 3.66 -6.36
N HIS A 9 4.60 4.89 -6.04
CA HIS A 9 5.47 6.07 -6.08
C HIS A 9 6.59 5.97 -5.03
N HIS A 10 6.32 5.53 -3.80
CA HIS A 10 7.37 5.37 -2.79
C HIS A 10 8.38 4.26 -3.12
N LEU A 11 7.95 3.19 -3.81
CA LEU A 11 8.84 2.14 -4.28
C LEU A 11 9.74 2.63 -5.43
N GLN A 12 9.22 3.51 -6.30
CA GLN A 12 9.96 4.06 -7.45
C GLN A 12 9.72 5.56 -7.58
N PRO A 13 10.30 6.41 -6.70
CA PRO A 13 9.97 7.84 -6.63
C PRO A 13 10.43 8.64 -7.84
N ARG A 14 11.42 8.11 -8.57
CA ARG A 14 11.95 8.71 -9.81
C ARG A 14 11.20 8.26 -11.06
N LEU A 15 10.23 7.35 -10.93
CA LEU A 15 9.45 6.85 -12.06
C LEU A 15 8.61 7.99 -12.64
N HIS A 16 8.62 8.11 -13.96
CA HIS A 16 7.75 9.07 -14.63
C HIS A 16 6.28 8.70 -14.40
N TRP A 17 5.42 9.70 -14.19
CA TRP A 17 4.01 9.51 -13.83
C TRP A 17 3.22 8.66 -14.84
N SER A 18 3.59 8.70 -16.12
CA SER A 18 2.94 7.86 -17.15
C SER A 18 3.20 6.36 -16.95
N ALA A 19 4.29 5.97 -16.28
CA ALA A 19 4.63 4.58 -16.00
C ALA A 19 4.09 4.09 -14.64
N LEU A 20 3.57 5.00 -13.81
CA LEU A 20 3.05 4.67 -12.48
C LEU A 20 1.91 3.64 -12.51
N PRO A 21 0.95 3.65 -13.46
CA PRO A 21 -0.07 2.60 -13.56
C PRO A 21 0.52 1.20 -13.77
N ALA A 22 1.56 1.08 -14.58
CA ALA A 22 2.24 -0.21 -14.79
C ALA A 22 2.95 -0.68 -13.52
N ALA A 23 3.60 0.23 -12.78
CA ALA A 23 4.20 -0.09 -11.48
C ALA A 23 3.15 -0.48 -10.43
N HIS A 24 2.01 0.21 -10.41
CA HIS A 24 0.86 -0.12 -9.54
C HIS A 24 0.32 -1.52 -9.82
N GLN A 25 0.18 -1.90 -11.09
CA GLN A 25 -0.30 -3.23 -11.46
C GLN A 25 0.59 -4.37 -10.93
N ARG A 26 1.92 -4.17 -10.86
CA ARG A 26 2.85 -5.18 -10.33
C ARG A 26 2.62 -5.48 -8.85
N ILE A 27 2.10 -4.52 -8.10
CA ILE A 27 1.80 -4.66 -6.67
C ILE A 27 0.30 -4.84 -6.39
N ALA A 28 -0.55 -4.87 -7.42
CA ALA A 28 -2.01 -4.92 -7.28
C ALA A 28 -2.50 -6.12 -6.46
N SER A 29 -1.85 -7.28 -6.60
CA SER A 29 -2.19 -8.49 -5.84
C SER A 29 -1.87 -8.39 -4.34
N GLN A 30 -1.01 -7.47 -3.93
CA GLN A 30 -0.59 -7.25 -2.54
C GLN A 30 -1.40 -6.14 -1.86
N ILE A 31 -2.22 -5.41 -2.62
CA ILE A 31 -3.04 -4.30 -2.14
C ILE A 31 -4.38 -4.84 -1.66
N ASP A 32 -4.64 -4.74 -0.35
CA ASP A 32 -5.96 -5.02 0.20
C ASP A 32 -7.02 -4.09 -0.42
N PRO A 33 -8.19 -4.61 -0.86
CA PRO A 33 -9.25 -3.78 -1.44
C PRO A 33 -9.70 -2.60 -0.57
N ARG A 34 -9.57 -2.70 0.77
CA ARG A 34 -9.89 -1.61 1.72
C ARG A 34 -8.99 -0.38 1.56
N LEU A 35 -7.84 -0.53 0.89
CA LEU A 35 -6.92 0.56 0.58
C LEU A 35 -7.33 1.35 -0.68
N ILE A 36 -8.37 0.90 -1.39
CA ILE A 36 -8.93 1.54 -2.57
C ILE A 36 -10.23 2.23 -2.16
N GLU A 37 -10.12 3.51 -1.79
CA GLU A 37 -11.21 4.27 -1.21
C GLU A 37 -11.80 5.29 -2.18
N ARG A 38 -13.12 5.52 -2.12
CA ARG A 38 -13.79 6.45 -3.04
C ARG A 38 -13.42 7.91 -2.75
N SER A 39 -13.15 8.26 -1.49
CA SER A 39 -12.81 9.62 -1.06
C SER A 39 -11.66 9.62 -0.06
N LEU A 40 -10.68 10.50 -0.28
CA LEU A 40 -9.58 10.73 0.66
C LEU A 40 -10.08 11.24 2.01
N LEU A 41 -11.05 12.16 2.00
CA LEU A 41 -11.61 12.75 3.22
C LEU A 41 -12.33 11.71 4.07
N ARG A 42 -13.12 10.83 3.44
CA ARG A 42 -13.78 9.72 4.13
C ARG A 42 -12.75 8.79 4.76
N TYR A 43 -11.72 8.42 4.00
CA TYR A 43 -10.64 7.58 4.50
C TYR A 43 -9.96 8.20 5.73
N ALA A 44 -9.57 9.48 5.65
CA ALA A 44 -8.93 10.19 6.75
C ALA A 44 -9.84 10.26 7.99
N LEU A 45 -11.13 10.57 7.80
CA LEU A 45 -12.09 10.65 8.90
C LEU A 45 -12.25 9.30 9.62
N VAL A 46 -12.53 8.23 8.87
CA VAL A 46 -12.73 6.89 9.45
C VAL A 46 -11.46 6.40 10.15
N THR A 47 -10.30 6.60 9.52
CA THR A 47 -9.02 6.11 10.03
C THR A 47 -8.56 6.87 11.28
N LEU A 48 -8.59 8.21 11.24
CA LEU A 48 -8.05 9.05 12.32
C LEU A 48 -9.04 9.20 13.47
N VAL A 49 -10.33 9.41 13.20
CA VAL A 49 -11.35 9.61 14.24
C VAL A 49 -11.85 8.27 14.79
N GLY A 50 -12.09 7.29 13.91
CA GLY A 50 -12.53 5.95 14.32
C GLY A 50 -11.52 5.25 15.25
N GLY A 51 -10.22 5.36 14.94
CA GLY A 51 -9.17 4.79 15.78
C GLY A 51 -9.00 5.46 17.14
N LEU A 52 -9.44 6.72 17.29
CA LEU A 52 -9.40 7.46 18.56
C LEU A 52 -10.56 7.07 19.48
N ILE A 53 -11.76 6.90 18.90
CA ILE A 53 -12.98 6.59 19.65
C ILE A 53 -13.03 5.09 20.01
N TRP A 54 -12.56 4.21 19.12
CA TRP A 54 -12.56 2.77 19.34
C TRP A 54 -11.16 2.19 19.19
N ARG A 55 -10.56 1.80 20.32
CA ARG A 55 -9.22 1.19 20.34
C ARG A 55 -9.08 -0.08 19.47
N GLY A 56 -10.18 -0.80 19.24
CA GLY A 56 -10.24 -1.97 18.36
C GLY A 56 -10.23 -1.63 16.85
N ALA A 57 -10.51 -0.38 16.49
CA ALA A 57 -10.46 0.13 15.12
C ALA A 57 -9.08 0.72 14.75
N ARG A 58 -8.05 0.41 15.53
CA ARG A 58 -6.69 0.91 15.27
C ARG A 58 -6.18 0.43 13.91
N SER A 59 -5.55 1.34 13.17
CA SER A 59 -4.96 1.04 11.87
C SER A 59 -3.80 0.06 12.02
N HIS A 60 -3.76 -0.95 11.16
CA HIS A 60 -2.64 -1.85 10.95
C HIS A 60 -2.25 -1.83 9.47
N SER A 61 -1.03 -2.26 9.14
CA SER A 61 -0.63 -2.36 7.73
C SER A 61 -1.46 -3.42 7.04
N LEU A 62 -2.16 -3.01 5.98
CA LEU A 62 -2.92 -3.89 5.10
C LEU A 62 -2.15 -4.24 3.82
N MET A 63 -0.95 -3.70 3.64
CA MET A 63 -0.05 -4.21 2.61
C MET A 63 0.43 -5.59 3.04
N GLN A 64 0.15 -6.60 2.21
CA GLN A 64 0.65 -7.94 2.43
C GLN A 64 2.17 -7.94 2.18
N ALA A 65 2.95 -8.42 3.15
CA ALA A 65 4.37 -8.68 2.94
C ALA A 65 4.52 -9.78 1.88
N ALA A 66 5.62 -9.72 1.12
CA ALA A 66 5.94 -10.74 0.13
C ALA A 66 5.78 -12.16 0.72
N PRO A 67 5.26 -13.11 -0.08
CA PRO A 67 4.99 -14.47 0.39
C PRO A 67 6.24 -15.07 1.07
N PRO A 68 6.08 -15.93 2.09
CA PRO A 68 7.19 -16.44 2.90
C PRO A 68 8.32 -17.10 2.09
N SER A 69 8.04 -17.59 0.87
CA SER A 69 9.04 -18.11 -0.06
C SER A 69 10.07 -17.09 -0.55
N GLN A 70 9.83 -15.78 -0.37
CA GLN A 70 10.73 -14.70 -0.78
C GLN A 70 11.44 -14.03 0.41
N ARG A 71 11.04 -14.34 1.65
CA ARG A 71 11.63 -13.80 2.89
C ARG A 71 12.90 -14.52 3.34
N ASP A 72 13.08 -15.77 2.93
CA ASP A 72 14.17 -16.63 3.40
C ASP A 72 15.48 -16.49 2.59
N SER A 73 15.44 -15.77 1.46
CA SER A 73 16.59 -15.69 0.53
C SER A 73 17.66 -14.66 0.91
N GLY A 74 17.53 -13.94 2.03
CA GLY A 74 18.52 -12.94 2.49
C GLY A 74 18.74 -11.74 1.54
N GLU A 75 18.04 -11.68 0.41
CA GLU A 75 18.17 -10.63 -0.58
C GLU A 75 17.21 -9.48 -0.25
N PRO A 76 17.70 -8.23 -0.14
CA PRO A 76 16.82 -7.09 0.08
C PRO A 76 15.84 -6.99 -1.09
N ILE A 77 14.56 -6.78 -0.77
CA ILE A 77 13.42 -6.64 -1.71
C ILE A 77 13.70 -5.61 -2.84
N ALA A 78 14.71 -4.77 -2.66
CA ALA A 78 15.21 -3.81 -3.64
C ALA A 78 15.92 -4.41 -4.88
N ARG A 79 16.32 -5.69 -4.88
CA ARG A 79 17.22 -6.23 -5.92
C ARG A 79 16.60 -6.99 -7.09
N SER A 80 15.29 -7.20 -7.08
CA SER A 80 14.56 -7.76 -8.24
C SER A 80 13.75 -6.69 -8.98
N LEU A 81 14.20 -5.43 -8.93
CA LEU A 81 13.65 -4.27 -9.65
C LEU A 81 14.48 -3.94 -10.88
#